data_AF-M0ZRL2-F1
#
_entry.id   AF-M0ZRL2-F1
#
_cell.length_a   1.000
_cell.length_b   1.000
_cell.length_c   1.000
_cell.angle_alpha   90.00
_cell.angle_beta   90.00
_cell.angle_gamma   90.00
#
_symmetry.space_group_name_H-M   'P 1'
#
loop_
_entity.id
_entity.type
_entity.pdbx_description
1 polymer ?
#
loop_
_entity_poly.entity_id
_entity_poly.type
_entity_poly.pdbx_seq_one_letter_code
_entity_poly.pdbx_strand_id
1 'polypeptide(L)'
;MQATFEDGMVEEAIARNHSTTQEAIEVGDAAGAYRIILTHFSQRYPKIPVFDETHMHKTSIAFDMMSVNLADLPMLPRVLPYLKLLFRDEMIVDESDDVNVATAAAI
;
A
#
# COMPACT_ATOMS: atom_id res chain seq x y z
N MET A 1 2.54 1.21 -9.86
CA MET A 1 3.04 2.42 -9.15
C MET A 1 3.73 1.96 -7.87
N GLN A 2 4.75 2.67 -7.40
CA GLN A 2 5.44 2.35 -6.14
C GLN A 2 4.67 2.96 -4.97
N ALA A 3 4.35 2.17 -3.94
CA ALA A 3 3.65 2.60 -2.74
C ALA A 3 4.42 2.08 -1.51
N THR A 4 5.52 2.75 -1.16
CA THR A 4 6.48 2.23 -0.18
C THR A 4 6.16 2.68 1.24
N PHE A 5 5.51 3.83 1.40
CA PHE A 5 5.14 4.41 2.69
C PHE A 5 3.62 4.56 2.85
N GLU A 6 3.16 4.49 4.09
CA GLU A 6 1.77 4.82 4.44
C GLU A 6 1.54 6.33 4.37
N ASP A 7 0.27 6.74 4.26
CA ASP A 7 -0.11 8.14 4.03
C ASP A 7 0.26 9.05 5.21
N GLY A 8 0.44 8.49 6.41
CA GLY A 8 0.93 9.23 7.59
C GLY A 8 2.44 9.50 7.59
N MET A 9 3.21 8.90 6.67
CA MET A 9 4.67 8.89 6.66
C MET A 9 5.29 9.78 5.56
N VAL A 10 4.63 10.89 5.24
CA VAL A 10 5.02 11.79 4.15
C VAL A 10 6.47 12.30 4.31
N GLU A 11 6.90 12.63 5.53
CA GLU A 11 8.26 13.13 5.77
C GLU A 11 9.34 12.06 5.50
N GLU A 12 9.09 10.79 5.85
CA GLU A 12 10.02 9.70 5.54
C GLU A 12 10.02 9.38 4.04
N ALA A 13 8.85 9.42 3.40
CA ALA A 13 8.71 9.25 1.96
C ALA A 13 9.54 10.29 1.19
N ILE A 14 9.46 11.57 1.59
CA ILE A 14 10.28 12.65 1.03
C ILE A 14 11.78 12.41 1.32
N ALA A 15 12.13 12.11 2.58
CA ALA A 15 13.51 11.94 3.00
C ALA A 15 14.22 10.78 2.26
N ARG A 16 13.46 9.74 1.90
CA ARG A 16 13.97 8.55 1.19
C ARG A 16 13.62 8.52 -0.29
N ASN A 17 13.02 9.59 -0.81
CA ASN A 17 12.63 9.78 -2.21
C ASN A 17 11.75 8.63 -2.76
N HIS A 18 10.74 8.27 -1.98
CA HIS A 18 9.72 7.27 -2.30
C HIS A 18 8.32 7.91 -2.25
N SER A 19 7.33 7.23 -2.84
CA SER A 19 5.93 7.68 -2.80
C SER A 19 5.15 7.05 -1.65
N THR A 20 4.18 7.79 -1.12
CA THR A 20 3.11 7.24 -0.30
C THR A 20 2.12 6.44 -1.13
N THR A 21 1.26 5.67 -0.47
CA THR A 21 0.20 4.90 -1.12
C THR A 21 -0.80 5.82 -1.82
N GLN A 22 -1.22 6.90 -1.17
CA GLN A 22 -2.11 7.91 -1.73
C GLN A 22 -1.49 8.62 -2.94
N GLU A 23 -0.25 9.08 -2.86
CA GLU A 23 0.44 9.71 -3.99
C GLU A 23 0.50 8.78 -5.21
N ALA A 24 0.77 7.50 -4.97
CA ALA A 24 0.81 6.49 -6.02
C ALA A 24 -0.55 6.27 -6.70
N ILE A 25 -1.64 6.38 -5.95
CA ILE A 25 -3.00 6.29 -6.46
C ILE A 25 -3.38 7.55 -7.23
N GLU A 26 -3.12 8.74 -6.67
CA GLU A 26 -3.47 10.03 -7.25
C GLU A 26 -2.77 10.25 -8.60
N VAL A 27 -1.48 9.90 -8.71
CA VAL A 27 -0.77 10.00 -9.98
C VAL A 27 -1.33 9.01 -11.01
N GLY A 28 -1.72 7.80 -10.59
CA GLY A 28 -2.37 6.83 -11.48
C GLY A 28 -3.74 7.31 -11.96
N ASP A 29 -4.50 7.96 -11.08
CA ASP A 29 -5.79 8.55 -11.38
C ASP A 29 -5.67 9.72 -12.38
N ALA A 30 -4.75 10.66 -12.11
CA ALA A 30 -4.47 11.80 -12.97
C ALA A 30 -3.96 11.40 -14.36
N ALA A 31 -3.26 10.25 -14.46
CA ALA A 31 -2.83 9.67 -15.73
C ALA A 31 -3.98 9.03 -16.53
N GLY A 32 -5.19 8.94 -15.97
CA GLY A 32 -6.33 8.26 -16.61
C GLY A 32 -6.13 6.75 -16.70
N ALA A 33 -5.37 6.15 -15.77
CA ALA A 33 -5.10 4.71 -15.80
C ALA A 33 -6.38 3.88 -15.65
N TYR A 34 -6.56 2.90 -16.54
CA TYR A 34 -7.70 1.98 -16.47
C TYR A 34 -7.73 1.19 -15.15
N ARG A 35 -6.55 0.76 -14.67
CA ARG A 35 -6.33 0.10 -13.38
C ARG A 35 -5.01 0.53 -12.77
N ILE A 36 -4.97 0.55 -11.45
CA ILE A 36 -3.79 0.87 -10.67
C ILE A 36 -3.42 -0.37 -9.87
N ILE A 37 -2.26 -0.97 -10.18
CA ILE A 37 -1.70 -2.05 -9.38
C ILE A 37 -0.49 -1.47 -8.62
N LEU A 38 -0.62 -1.46 -7.31
CA LEU A 38 0.39 -1.00 -6.37
C LEU A 38 1.35 -2.15 -6.07
N THR A 39 2.64 -1.84 -6.04
CA THR A 39 3.71 -2.80 -5.80
C THR A 39 4.85 -2.13 -5.05
N HIS A 40 5.89 -2.89 -4.72
CA HIS A 40 7.07 -2.41 -4.01
C HIS A 40 6.72 -1.83 -2.62
N PHE A 41 5.98 -2.62 -1.84
CA PHE A 41 5.68 -2.35 -0.44
C PHE A 41 6.90 -2.67 0.43
N SER A 42 7.11 -1.89 1.48
CA SER A 42 8.07 -2.25 2.52
C SER A 42 7.60 -3.54 3.20
N GLN A 43 8.52 -4.47 3.46
CA GLN A 43 8.24 -5.69 4.21
C GLN A 43 8.12 -5.45 5.72
N ARG A 44 8.40 -4.22 6.17
CA ARG A 44 8.35 -3.78 7.58
C ARG A 44 7.02 -3.14 7.96
N TYR A 45 6.05 -3.14 7.05
CA TYR A 45 4.70 -2.62 7.27
C TYR A 45 3.69 -3.70 6.88
N PRO A 46 2.44 -3.62 7.34
CA PRO A 46 1.40 -4.57 6.95
C PRO A 46 1.34 -4.74 5.43
N LYS A 47 1.33 -5.99 4.96
CA LYS A 47 1.33 -6.33 3.51
C LYS A 47 0.15 -5.73 2.75
N ILE A 48 -0.90 -5.33 3.45
CA ILE A 48 -2.10 -4.72 2.89
C ILE A 48 -2.26 -3.31 3.45
N PRO A 49 -1.92 -2.27 2.67
CA PRO A 49 -2.18 -0.90 3.09
C PRO A 49 -3.67 -0.63 3.31
N VAL A 50 -3.94 0.28 4.26
CA VAL A 50 -5.26 0.88 4.44
C VAL A 50 -5.48 1.85 3.28
N PHE A 51 -6.68 1.81 2.69
CA PHE A 51 -7.04 2.67 1.55
C PHE A 51 -8.25 3.50 1.91
N ASP A 52 -8.29 4.73 1.43
CA ASP A 52 -9.53 5.50 1.30
C ASP A 52 -10.41 4.91 0.18
N GLU A 53 -11.72 4.88 0.41
CA GLU A 53 -12.69 4.21 -0.47
C GLU A 53 -12.81 4.88 -1.86
N THR A 54 -12.42 6.16 -1.94
CA THR A 54 -12.56 7.02 -3.12
C THR A 54 -12.00 6.41 -4.42
N HIS A 55 -10.90 5.67 -4.34
CA HIS A 55 -10.22 5.09 -5.51
C HIS A 55 -10.15 3.56 -5.52
N MET A 56 -10.75 2.89 -4.53
CA MET A 56 -10.71 1.43 -4.40
C MET A 56 -11.36 0.69 -5.57
N HIS A 57 -12.25 1.31 -6.35
CA HIS A 57 -12.93 0.65 -7.47
C HIS A 57 -12.00 0.30 -8.66
N LYS A 58 -10.79 0.86 -8.70
CA LYS A 58 -9.78 0.62 -9.76
C LYS A 58 -8.36 0.32 -9.26
N THR A 59 -8.15 0.37 -7.95
CA THR A 59 -6.86 0.11 -7.31
C THR A 59 -6.78 -1.32 -6.78
N SER A 60 -5.61 -1.94 -6.86
CA SER A 60 -5.32 -3.29 -6.34
C SER A 60 -3.86 -3.40 -5.88
N ILE A 61 -3.56 -4.43 -5.10
CA ILE A 61 -2.22 -4.73 -4.55
C ILE A 61 -1.61 -5.90 -5.33
N ALA A 62 -0.33 -5.81 -5.67
CA ALA A 62 0.45 -6.92 -6.17
C ALA A 62 1.14 -7.69 -5.03
N PHE A 63 1.19 -9.01 -5.17
CA PHE A 63 1.99 -9.89 -4.32
C PHE A 63 3.14 -10.51 -5.11
N ASP A 64 4.16 -10.99 -4.39
CA ASP A 64 5.24 -11.74 -5.01
C ASP A 64 4.68 -12.95 -5.76
N MET A 65 5.19 -13.19 -6.97
CA MET A 65 4.73 -14.24 -7.88
C MET A 65 3.27 -14.11 -8.37
N MET A 66 2.62 -12.96 -8.14
CA MET A 66 1.31 -12.69 -8.71
C MET A 66 1.38 -12.58 -10.23
N SER A 67 0.53 -13.34 -10.92
CA SER A 67 0.32 -13.26 -12.37
C SER A 67 -1.16 -13.01 -12.63
N VAL A 68 -1.45 -12.05 -13.51
CA VAL A 68 -2.83 -11.65 -13.84
C VAL A 68 -2.99 -11.54 -15.35
N ASN A 69 -4.07 -12.12 -15.88
CA ASN A 69 -4.45 -11.89 -17.26
C ASN A 69 -5.09 -10.50 -17.40
N LEU A 70 -4.79 -9.79 -18.49
CA LEU A 70 -5.40 -8.49 -18.76
C LEU A 70 -6.95 -8.54 -18.77
N ALA A 71 -7.53 -9.67 -19.19
CA ALA A 71 -8.97 -9.91 -19.18
C ALA A 71 -9.57 -9.92 -17.75
N ASP A 72 -8.76 -10.24 -16.74
CA ASP A 72 -9.18 -10.35 -15.34
C ASP A 72 -8.95 -9.06 -14.53
N LEU A 73 -8.33 -8.04 -15.13
CA LEU A 73 -8.17 -6.72 -14.52
C LEU A 73 -9.47 -6.11 -13.94
N PRO A 74 -10.67 -6.31 -14.53
CA PRO A 74 -11.90 -5.77 -13.97
C PRO A 74 -12.29 -6.33 -12.60
N MET A 75 -11.91 -7.57 -12.29
CA MET A 75 -12.26 -8.22 -11.03
C MET A 75 -11.23 -8.00 -9.92
N LEU A 76 -9.99 -7.60 -10.25
CA LEU A 76 -8.92 -7.44 -9.27
C LEU A 76 -9.32 -6.63 -8.02
N PRO A 77 -9.96 -5.44 -8.11
CA PRO A 77 -10.29 -4.70 -6.90
C PRO A 77 -11.35 -5.37 -6.02
N ARG A 78 -12.16 -6.27 -6.59
CA ARG A 78 -13.14 -7.05 -5.81
C ARG A 78 -12.47 -8.09 -4.92
N VAL A 79 -11.22 -8.45 -5.19
CA VAL A 79 -10.45 -9.41 -4.38
C VAL A 79 -9.90 -8.74 -3.11
N LEU A 80 -9.70 -7.42 -3.15
CA LEU A 80 -9.07 -6.65 -2.08
C LEU A 80 -9.70 -6.81 -0.69
N PRO A 81 -11.05 -6.80 -0.53
CA PRO A 81 -11.67 -7.04 0.78
C PRO A 81 -11.37 -8.43 1.36
N TYR A 82 -11.27 -9.45 0.50
CA TYR A 82 -10.96 -10.81 0.93
C TYR A 82 -9.51 -10.95 1.36
N LEU A 83 -8.59 -10.23 0.69
CA LEU A 83 -7.20 -10.17 1.09
C LEU A 83 -7.06 -9.50 2.47
N LYS A 84 -7.76 -8.38 2.72
CA LYS A 84 -7.81 -7.74 4.04
C LYS A 84 -8.24 -8.71 5.15
N LEU A 85 -9.22 -9.57 4.85
CA LEU A 85 -9.66 -10.60 5.79
C LEU A 85 -8.61 -11.70 5.99
N LEU A 86 -8.00 -12.17 4.90
CA LEU A 86 -7.03 -13.27 4.93
C LEU A 86 -5.77 -12.91 5.72
N PHE A 87 -5.31 -11.66 5.62
CA PHE A 87 -4.09 -11.18 6.27
C PHE A 87 -4.34 -10.38 7.54
N ARG A 88 -5.57 -10.41 8.07
CA ARG A 88 -5.98 -9.61 9.24
C ARG A 88 -5.02 -9.76 10.43
N ASP A 89 -4.56 -10.97 10.71
CA ASP A 89 -3.69 -11.23 11.86
C ASP A 89 -2.27 -10.71 11.63
N GLU A 90 -1.77 -10.73 10.38
CA GLU A 90 -0.47 -10.14 10.03
C GLU A 90 -0.48 -8.60 10.08
N MET A 91 -1.66 -7.97 10.00
CA MET A 91 -1.80 -6.52 10.15
C MET A 91 -1.76 -6.04 11.62
N ILE A 92 -1.94 -6.95 12.59
CA ILE A 92 -2.02 -6.60 14.03
C ILE A 92 -0.65 -6.69 14.72
N VAL A 93 0.28 -7.47 14.16
CA VAL A 93 1.58 -7.77 14.82
C VAL A 93 2.57 -6.60 14.75
N ASP A 94 2.32 -5.59 13.91
CA ASP A 94 3.28 -4.51 13.64
C ASP A 94 3.11 -3.25 14.52
N GLU A 95 1.95 -3.07 15.19
CA GLU A 95 1.74 -1.91 16.09
C GLU A 95 2.62 -1.96 17.36
N SER A 96 3.25 -3.09 17.67
CA SER A 96 4.04 -3.24 18.91
C SER A 96 5.51 -2.81 18.81
N ASP A 97 6.05 -2.61 17.60
CA ASP A 97 7.48 -2.30 17.42
C ASP A 97 7.76 -0.78 17.23
N ASP A 98 6.72 0.05 17.08
CA ASP A 98 6.86 1.50 16.85
C ASP A 98 7.07 2.36 18.12
N VAL A 99 7.22 1.76 19.30
CA VAL A 99 7.46 2.53 20.54
C VAL A 99 8.94 2.89 20.75
N ASN A 100 9.89 2.44 19.90
CA ASN A 100 11.32 2.53 20.24
C ASN A 100 12.24 3.34 19.30
N VAL A 101 11.70 4.16 18.39
CA VAL A 101 12.54 5.05 17.54
C VAL A 101 12.55 6.51 18.01
N ALA A 102 11.59 6.94 18.83
CA ALA A 102 11.52 8.33 19.30
C ALA A 102 12.48 8.69 20.46
N THR A 103 13.07 7.72 21.15
CA THR A 103 13.90 7.94 22.36
C THR A 103 15.41 7.85 22.14
N ALA A 104 15.88 7.55 20.92
CA ALA A 104 17.33 7.44 20.64
C ALA A 104 18.01 8.76 20.20
N ALA A 105 17.26 9.85 20.02
CA ALA A 105 17.81 11.14 19.57
C ALA A 105 18.00 12.17 20.72
N ALA A 106 17.85 11.76 21.98
CA ALA A 106 17.94 12.65 23.13
C ALA A 106 18.77 12.06 24.29
N ILE A 107 20.03 11.67 24.03
CA ILE A 107 21.11 11.65 25.03
C ILE A 107 22.42 12.06 24.34
#